data_AF-A0A9N8KF13-F1
#
_entry.id   AF-A0A9N8KF13-F1
#
_cell.length_a   1.000
_cell.length_b   1.000
_cell.length_c   1.000
_cell.angle_alpha   90.00
_cell.angle_beta   90.00
_cell.angle_gamma   90.00
#
_symmetry.space_group_name_H-M   'P 1'
#
loop_
_entity.id
_entity.type
_entity.pdbx_description
1 polymer ?
#
loop_
_entity_poly.entity_id
_entity_poly.type
_entity_poly.pdbx_seq_one_letter_code
_entity_poly.pdbx_strand_id
1 'polypeptide(L)'
;MPRTKEGHQYDNTGVHKGLKTDAVVSSTLNTKNSYDVIVIGSGFCGLVAARNLALDRNLRVLLLEARDRIGGRTWTAKAWGEEFEMGGTYVHWYPVPCLLKVTG
;
A
#
# COMPACT_ATOMS: atom_id res chain seq x y z
N MET A 1 -8.65 5.30 13.28
CA MET A 1 -8.02 4.61 12.13
C MET A 1 -9.08 4.00 11.24
N PRO A 2 -8.92 4.16 9.92
CA PRO A 2 -9.78 3.51 8.93
C PRO A 2 -9.65 1.98 8.98
N ARG A 3 -10.67 1.30 8.45
CA ARG A 3 -10.75 -0.16 8.38
C ARG A 3 -10.76 -0.60 6.92
N THR A 4 -9.86 -1.50 6.55
CA THR A 4 -9.87 -2.13 5.22
C THR A 4 -10.90 -3.25 5.18
N LYS A 5 -11.41 -3.56 3.99
CA LYS A 5 -12.22 -4.76 3.70
C LYS A 5 -11.41 -6.06 3.80
N GLU A 6 -10.08 -5.97 3.88
CA GLU A 6 -9.18 -7.12 3.95
C GLU A 6 -8.81 -7.53 5.38
N GLY A 7 -8.40 -8.79 5.54
CA GLY A 7 -8.07 -9.40 6.83
C GLY A 7 -9.28 -9.95 7.57
N HIS A 8 -9.02 -10.85 8.52
CA HIS A 8 -10.02 -11.44 9.40
C HIS A 8 -9.48 -11.49 10.83
N GLN A 9 -10.34 -11.23 11.80
CA GLN A 9 -10.06 -11.37 13.22
C GLN A 9 -10.97 -12.45 13.78
N TYR A 10 -10.42 -13.35 14.59
CA TYR A 10 -11.16 -14.44 15.21
C TYR A 10 -11.18 -14.24 16.72
N ASP A 11 -12.35 -14.35 17.34
CA ASP A 11 -12.53 -14.33 18.79
C ASP A 11 -13.62 -15.33 19.23
N ASN A 12 -13.94 -15.35 20.53
CA ASN A 12 -14.95 -16.23 21.11
C ASN A 12 -16.38 -15.99 20.57
N THR A 13 -16.61 -14.89 19.83
CA THR A 13 -17.91 -14.53 19.24
C THR A 13 -18.00 -14.84 17.74
N GLY A 14 -16.87 -15.17 17.10
CA GLY A 14 -16.82 -15.61 15.71
C GLY A 14 -15.73 -14.92 14.87
N VAL A 15 -16.00 -14.83 13.57
CA VAL A 15 -15.07 -14.25 12.57
C VAL A 15 -15.53 -12.84 12.19
N HIS A 16 -14.66 -11.87 12.41
CA HIS A 16 -14.88 -10.47 12.04
C HIS A 16 -14.05 -10.13 10.81
N LYS A 17 -14.69 -9.71 9.73
CA LYS A 17 -14.00 -9.31 8.50
C LYS A 17 -13.51 -7.86 8.57
N GLY A 18 -12.34 -7.62 8.00
CA GLY A 18 -11.73 -6.30 7.88
C GLY A 18 -10.91 -5.93 9.12
N LEU A 19 -9.72 -5.36 8.93
CA LEU A 19 -8.83 -4.94 10.01
C LEU A 19 -8.54 -3.43 9.96
N LYS A 20 -8.21 -2.85 11.12
CA LYS A 20 -7.75 -1.45 11.17
C LYS A 20 -6.34 -1.38 10.58
N THR A 21 -6.07 -0.40 9.73
CA THR A 21 -4.73 -0.18 9.16
C THR A 21 -4.58 1.27 8.72
N ASP A 22 -3.37 1.81 8.82
CA ASP A 22 -3.04 3.15 8.33
C ASP A 22 -2.89 3.18 6.80
N ALA A 23 -2.85 2.00 6.17
CA ALA A 23 -2.73 1.86 4.72
C ALA A 23 -4.01 2.19 3.94
N VAL A 24 -5.16 2.35 4.59
CA VAL A 24 -6.40 2.77 3.88
C VAL A 24 -6.24 4.21 3.43
N VAL A 25 -6.35 4.44 2.13
CA VAL A 25 -6.21 5.76 1.53
C VAL A 25 -7.48 6.07 0.74
N SER A 26 -8.11 7.19 1.05
CA SER A 26 -9.24 7.68 0.26
C SER A 26 -8.78 8.08 -1.13
N SER A 27 -9.53 7.66 -2.16
CA SER A 27 -9.32 8.12 -3.52
C SER A 27 -9.43 9.64 -3.60
N THR A 28 -8.62 10.27 -4.47
CA THR A 28 -8.82 11.67 -4.84
C THR A 28 -10.19 11.83 -5.50
N LEU A 29 -10.94 12.85 -5.09
CA LEU A 29 -12.32 13.09 -5.57
C LEU A 29 -12.36 13.54 -7.03
N ASN A 30 -11.37 14.33 -7.46
CA ASN A 30 -11.29 14.87 -8.81
C ASN A 30 -10.09 14.28 -9.55
N THR A 31 -10.37 13.59 -10.65
CA THR A 31 -9.35 13.21 -11.63
C THR A 31 -9.09 14.36 -12.59
N LYS A 32 -7.87 14.43 -13.13
CA LYS A 32 -7.54 15.35 -14.23
C LYS A 32 -7.98 14.73 -15.56
N ASN A 33 -8.19 15.57 -16.57
CA ASN A 33 -8.59 15.13 -17.91
C ASN A 33 -7.42 14.52 -18.71
N SER A 34 -6.18 14.62 -18.23
CA SER A 34 -5.01 14.04 -18.88
C SER A 34 -3.92 13.66 -17.89
N TYR A 35 -3.28 12.52 -18.18
CA TYR A 35 -2.14 11.95 -17.47
C TYR A 35 -1.13 11.46 -18.50
N ASP A 36 0.15 11.49 -18.15
CA ASP A 36 1.23 11.03 -19.01
C ASP A 36 1.46 9.52 -18.84
N VAL A 37 1.22 9.00 -17.63
CA VAL A 37 1.34 7.57 -17.30
C VAL A 37 0.24 7.15 -16.32
N ILE A 38 -0.29 5.94 -16.52
CA ILE A 38 -1.18 5.27 -15.57
C ILE A 38 -0.45 4.07 -14.98
N VAL A 39 -0.39 4.00 -13.65
CA VAL A 39 0.15 2.87 -12.89
C VAL A 39 -1.01 2.11 -12.26
N ILE A 40 -1.09 0.80 -12.49
CA ILE A 40 -2.12 -0.06 -11.94
C ILE A 40 -1.52 -0.91 -10.82
N GLY A 41 -2.05 -0.75 -9.62
CA GLY A 41 -1.60 -1.38 -8.39
C GLY A 41 -0.71 -0.46 -7.56
N SER A 42 -1.07 -0.31 -6.28
CA SER A 42 -0.38 0.51 -5.26
C SER A 42 0.41 -0.35 -4.25
N GLY A 43 0.91 -1.50 -4.70
CA GLY A 43 1.96 -2.23 -3.97
C GLY A 43 3.32 -1.56 -4.11
N PHE A 44 4.35 -2.09 -3.45
CA PHE A 44 5.72 -1.52 -3.53
C PHE A 44 6.20 -1.21 -4.95
N CYS A 45 6.02 -2.14 -5.89
CA CYS A 45 6.43 -1.95 -7.28
C CYS A 45 5.74 -0.73 -7.93
N GLY A 46 4.41 -0.63 -7.80
CA GLY A 46 3.65 0.48 -8.39
C GLY A 46 3.90 1.81 -7.68
N LEU A 47 4.04 1.80 -6.34
CA LEU A 47 4.40 2.99 -5.57
C LEU A 47 5.78 3.53 -5.96
N VAL A 48 6.78 2.66 -6.10
CA VAL A 48 8.13 3.04 -6.54
C VAL A 48 8.11 3.56 -7.97
N ALA A 49 7.41 2.88 -8.89
CA ALA A 49 7.26 3.33 -10.27
C ALA A 49 6.59 4.71 -10.34
N ALA A 50 5.45 4.89 -9.67
CA ALA A 50 4.72 6.16 -9.64
C ALA A 50 5.55 7.28 -9.02
N ARG A 51 6.26 7.00 -7.91
CA ARG A 51 7.16 7.96 -7.26
C ARG A 51 8.27 8.42 -8.20
N ASN A 52 8.99 7.49 -8.83
CA ASN A 52 10.13 7.83 -9.67
C ASN A 52 9.69 8.55 -10.96
N LEU A 53 8.56 8.14 -11.56
CA LEU A 53 7.99 8.83 -12.72
C LEU A 53 7.53 10.26 -12.38
N ALA A 54 6.92 10.45 -11.21
CA ALA A 54 6.47 11.76 -10.77
C ALA A 54 7.63 12.68 -10.36
N LEU A 55 8.58 12.19 -9.56
CA LEU A 55 9.65 13.01 -8.98
C LEU A 55 10.85 13.17 -9.92
N ASP A 56 11.33 12.08 -10.52
CA ASP A 56 12.58 12.10 -11.29
C ASP A 56 12.34 12.53 -12.74
N ARG A 57 11.13 12.31 -13.25
CA ARG A 57 10.76 12.61 -14.65
C ARG A 57 9.70 13.72 -14.78
N ASN A 58 9.17 14.23 -13.67
CA ASN A 58 8.16 15.28 -13.64
C ASN A 58 6.92 14.96 -14.49
N LEU A 59 6.49 13.70 -14.50
CA LEU A 59 5.32 13.24 -15.26
C LEU A 59 4.04 13.28 -14.41
N ARG A 60 2.90 13.53 -15.05
CA ARG A 60 1.58 13.45 -14.41
C ARG A 60 1.14 12.00 -14.35
N VAL A 61 1.32 11.38 -13.19
CA VAL A 61 0.99 9.97 -12.97
C VAL A 61 -0.39 9.82 -12.34
N LEU A 62 -1.22 8.94 -12.90
CA LEU A 62 -2.43 8.43 -12.26
C LEU A 62 -2.13 7.04 -11.66
N LEU A 63 -2.35 6.87 -10.36
CA LEU A 63 -2.22 5.57 -9.68
C LEU A 63 -3.62 5.02 -9.41
N LEU A 64 -3.89 3.80 -9.88
CA LEU A 64 -5.16 3.10 -9.68
C LEU A 64 -4.95 1.86 -8.83
N GLU A 65 -5.76 1.67 -7.80
CA GLU A 65 -5.72 0.50 -6.93
C GLU A 65 -7.12 -0.12 -6.83
N ALA A 66 -7.18 -1.46 -6.84
CA ALA A 66 -8.43 -2.19 -6.73
C ALA A 66 -8.94 -2.29 -5.28
N ARG A 67 -8.02 -2.26 -4.32
CA ARG A 67 -8.30 -2.29 -2.88
C ARG A 67 -8.60 -0.90 -2.34
N ASP A 68 -9.10 -0.88 -1.11
CA ASP A 68 -9.29 0.35 -0.32
C ASP A 68 -7.99 0.81 0.38
N ARG A 69 -6.88 0.11 0.17
CA ARG A 69 -5.60 0.37 0.84
C ARG A 69 -4.41 0.22 -0.10
N ILE A 70 -3.33 0.91 0.26
CA ILE A 70 -2.02 0.77 -0.39
C ILE A 70 -1.20 -0.39 0.21
N GLY A 71 -0.02 -0.62 -0.36
CA GLY A 71 0.96 -1.62 0.11
C GLY A 71 0.82 -2.99 -0.58
N GLY A 72 -0.36 -3.29 -1.15
CA GLY A 72 -0.58 -4.54 -1.88
C GLY A 72 -0.36 -5.76 -0.98
N ARG A 73 0.63 -6.60 -1.31
CA ARG A 73 0.95 -7.84 -0.58
C ARG A 73 1.70 -7.62 0.74
N THR A 74 2.05 -6.39 1.07
CA THR A 74 2.69 -6.05 2.35
C THR A 74 1.90 -4.93 3.00
N TRP A 75 1.36 -5.19 4.20
CA TRP A 75 0.63 -4.22 4.98
C TRP A 75 0.50 -4.70 6.43
N THR A 76 0.36 -3.74 7.33
CA THR A 76 0.27 -3.96 8.76
C THR A 76 -1.16 -3.68 9.24
N ALA A 77 -1.74 -4.62 9.96
CA ALA A 77 -3.02 -4.46 10.65
C ALA A 77 -2.79 -4.10 12.12
N LYS A 78 -3.73 -3.37 12.72
CA LYS A 78 -3.77 -3.10 14.16
C LYS A 78 -4.95 -3.80 14.81
N ALA A 79 -4.66 -4.74 15.71
CA ALA A 79 -5.65 -5.51 16.44
C ALA A 79 -5.18 -5.73 17.87
N TRP A 80 -6.09 -5.80 18.85
CA TRP A 80 -5.75 -6.05 20.26
C TRP A 80 -4.67 -5.14 20.89
N GLY A 81 -4.47 -3.93 20.34
CA GLY A 81 -3.43 -3.00 20.81
C GLY A 81 -2.05 -3.20 20.16
N GLU A 82 -1.91 -4.22 19.31
CA GLU A 82 -0.65 -4.61 18.66
C GLU A 82 -0.69 -4.43 17.13
N GLU A 83 0.49 -4.45 16.53
CA GLU A 83 0.69 -4.44 15.08
C GLU A 83 0.95 -5.85 14.55
N PHE A 84 0.23 -6.24 13.49
CA PHE A 84 0.31 -7.54 12.85
C PHE A 84 0.67 -7.37 11.38
N GLU A 85 1.77 -7.98 10.97
CA GLU A 85 2.16 -8.03 9.56
C GLU A 85 1.31 -9.05 8.80
N MET A 86 0.54 -8.57 7.83
CA MET A 86 -0.41 -9.39 7.07
C MET A 86 0.19 -9.92 5.76
N GLY A 87 1.52 -9.80 5.59
CA GLY A 87 2.22 -10.06 4.33
C GLY A 87 3.74 -10.01 4.48
N GLY A 88 4.43 -9.37 3.53
CA GLY A 88 5.90 -9.34 3.53
C GLY A 88 6.49 -8.53 4.69
N THR A 89 7.02 -9.22 5.71
CA THR A 89 7.50 -8.61 6.97
C THR A 89 8.98 -8.23 6.98
N TYR A 90 9.82 -9.12 6.48
CA TYR A 90 11.25 -9.05 6.77
C TYR A 90 12.03 -8.33 5.67
N VAL A 91 12.95 -7.48 6.10
CA VAL A 91 13.94 -6.81 5.26
C VAL A 91 15.33 -7.17 5.75
N HIS A 92 16.32 -7.14 4.85
CA HIS A 92 17.70 -7.46 5.15
C HIS A 92 18.62 -6.44 4.46
N TRP A 93 19.79 -6.16 5.04
CA TRP A 93 20.73 -5.14 4.53
C TRP A 93 21.45 -5.57 3.24
N TYR A 94 21.54 -6.88 3.00
CA TYR A 94 22.09 -7.40 1.75
C TYR A 94 21.19 -6.96 0.58
N PRO A 95 21.74 -6.28 -0.43
CA PRO A 95 20.95 -5.69 -1.49
C PRO A 95 20.25 -6.80 -2.28
N VAL A 96 18.94 -6.90 -2.08
CA VAL A 96 18.04 -7.47 -3.08
C VAL A 96 17.75 -6.34 -4.08
N PRO A 97 18.04 -6.51 -5.39
CA PRO A 97 18.04 -5.41 -6.37
C PRO A 97 16.74 -4.57 -6.48
N CYS A 98 15.65 -4.99 -5.83
CA CYS A 98 14.31 -4.43 -5.98
C CYS A 98 13.69 -3.83 -4.70
N LEU A 99 14.27 -4.04 -3.51
CA LEU A 99 13.57 -3.74 -2.24
C LEU A 99 14.14 -2.52 -1.48
N LEU A 100 15.45 -2.27 -1.57
CA LEU A 100 16.09 -1.20 -0.80
C LEU A 100 17.27 -0.56 -1.55
N LYS A 101 17.13 0.73 -1.87
CA LYS A 101 18.24 1.64 -2.18
C LYS A 101 18.15 2.79 -1.19
N VAL A 102 18.90 2.71 -0.09
CA VAL A 102 19.21 3.88 0.73
C VAL A 102 20.47 4.49 0.14
N THR A 103 20.33 5.45 -0.76
CA THR A 103 21.43 6.33 -1.15
C THR A 103 21.28 7.62 -0.36
N GLY A 104 22.27 7.92 0.47
CA GLY A 104 22.40 9.21 1.17
C GLY A 104 22.86 10.33 0.27
#